data_AF-A0A2A2L616-F1
#
_entry.id   AF-A0A2A2L616-F1
#
_cell.length_a   1.000
_cell.length_b   1.000
_cell.length_c   1.000
_cell.angle_alpha   90.00
_cell.angle_beta   90.00
_cell.angle_gamma   90.00
#
_symmetry.space_group_name_H-M   'P 1'
#
loop_
_entity.id
_entity.type
_entity.pdbx_description
1 polymer ?
#
loop_
_entity_poly.entity_id
_entity_poly.type
_entity_poly.pdbx_seq_one_letter_code
_entity_poly.pdbx_strand_id
1 'polypeptide(L)'
;MNVIHLSRQTSRQGKVLSEVATVPVSSARLLDPHINFFSRLFVLWLSPLLTKAYRTNLVYDDLTPIRQNHRSLNLLKNWKIGQAVNIGVSLLLHFWWSFLKAFVTRLIAILLAFLNPILLSFLIDSASTEDPFARSLVLAILLFFVSQIKSFLNAAHNYMVGKDAVLISSLLTNTIQRKSLRISDAARSQWPSARITNLVAVDTEAIANALAFAHHSWAIALEILHLQAILVIIFVYVAIGIPVLGLIITILCYIPINFFASKFIKYFQALCHF
;
A
#
# COMPACT_ATOMS: atom_id res chain seq x y z
N MET A 1 -26.00 -11.20 -41.16
CA MET A 1 -26.13 -9.74 -40.89
C MET A 1 -25.52 -9.27 -39.55
N ASN A 2 -24.81 -10.11 -38.78
CA ASN A 2 -24.34 -9.77 -37.41
C ASN A 2 -22.83 -9.51 -37.22
N VAL A 3 -21.97 -9.86 -38.19
CA VAL A 3 -20.51 -9.69 -38.03
C VAL A 3 -20.07 -8.24 -38.25
N ILE A 4 -20.74 -7.53 -39.16
CA ILE A 4 -20.42 -6.13 -39.52
C ILE A 4 -20.78 -5.18 -38.35
N HIS A 5 -21.87 -5.44 -37.62
CA HIS A 5 -22.29 -4.64 -36.48
C HIS A 5 -21.34 -4.75 -35.28
N LEU A 6 -20.85 -5.96 -34.99
CA LEU A 6 -19.84 -6.20 -33.95
C LEU A 6 -18.50 -5.54 -34.30
N SER A 7 -18.06 -5.59 -35.57
CA SER A 7 -16.82 -4.92 -36.01
C SER A 7 -16.90 -3.39 -35.92
N ARG A 8 -18.07 -2.80 -36.19
CA ARG A 8 -18.30 -1.36 -36.05
C ARG A 8 -18.35 -0.92 -34.60
N GLN A 9 -18.87 -1.73 -33.69
CA GLN A 9 -18.86 -1.43 -32.25
C GLN A 9 -17.45 -1.55 -31.64
N THR A 10 -16.65 -2.54 -32.03
CA THR A 10 -15.25 -2.64 -31.59
C THR A 10 -14.38 -1.53 -32.16
N SER A 11 -14.59 -1.15 -33.42
CA SER A 11 -13.93 -0.01 -34.06
C SER A 11 -14.29 1.33 -33.40
N ARG A 12 -15.58 1.58 -33.13
CA ARG A 12 -16.02 2.78 -32.38
C ARG A 12 -15.49 2.81 -30.96
N GLN A 13 -15.50 1.69 -30.24
CA GLN A 13 -14.88 1.63 -28.91
C GLN A 13 -13.37 1.88 -28.98
N GLY A 14 -12.66 1.35 -29.97
CA GLY A 14 -11.24 1.66 -30.19
C GLY A 14 -10.99 3.16 -30.44
N LYS A 15 -11.84 3.81 -31.24
CA LYS A 15 -11.76 5.25 -31.54
C LYS A 15 -12.04 6.13 -30.31
N VAL A 16 -13.11 5.83 -29.56
CA VAL A 16 -13.44 6.57 -28.33
C VAL A 16 -12.34 6.38 -27.27
N LEU A 17 -11.77 5.18 -27.17
CA LEU A 17 -10.63 4.93 -26.26
C LEU A 17 -9.37 5.68 -26.68
N SER A 18 -9.12 5.86 -27.98
CA SER A 18 -8.01 6.70 -28.47
C SER A 18 -8.27 8.21 -28.29
N GLU A 19 -9.52 8.64 -28.34
CA GLU A 19 -9.93 10.04 -28.18
C GLU A 19 -9.87 10.47 -26.70
N VAL A 20 -10.30 9.60 -25.78
CA VAL A 20 -10.11 9.78 -24.33
C VAL A 20 -8.63 9.72 -23.92
N ALA A 21 -7.81 8.97 -24.67
CA ALA A 21 -6.36 8.95 -24.44
C ALA A 21 -5.66 10.25 -24.89
N THR A 22 -6.28 11.06 -25.76
CA THR A 22 -5.65 12.22 -26.42
C THR A 22 -6.16 13.58 -25.95
N VAL A 23 -7.03 13.64 -24.93
CA VAL A 23 -7.45 14.91 -24.33
C VAL A 23 -6.21 15.73 -23.93
N PRO A 24 -5.97 16.90 -24.55
CA PRO A 24 -4.77 17.69 -24.31
C PRO A 24 -4.78 18.17 -22.86
N VAL A 25 -3.66 17.94 -22.17
CA VAL A 25 -3.42 18.35 -20.79
C VAL A 25 -3.25 19.86 -20.75
N SER A 26 -4.38 20.58 -20.79
CA SER A 26 -4.41 22.03 -20.59
C SER A 26 -4.61 22.32 -19.11
N SER A 27 -3.65 23.05 -18.53
CA SER A 27 -3.82 23.97 -17.38
C SER A 27 -4.14 23.44 -15.97
N ALA A 28 -3.63 22.28 -15.54
CA ALA A 28 -3.50 21.96 -14.10
C ALA A 28 -2.02 21.79 -13.73
N ARG A 29 -1.35 22.92 -13.49
CA ARG A 29 0.12 23.02 -13.30
C ARG A 29 0.49 23.28 -11.82
N LEU A 30 -0.24 22.68 -10.87
CA LEU A 30 0.10 22.81 -9.43
C LEU A 30 1.16 21.81 -8.96
N LEU A 31 1.38 20.70 -9.68
CA LEU A 31 2.43 19.73 -9.38
C LEU A 31 3.42 19.76 -10.54
N ASP A 32 4.52 20.49 -10.36
CA ASP A 32 5.52 20.74 -11.39
C ASP A 32 6.02 19.44 -12.06
N PRO A 33 6.24 19.42 -13.38
CA PRO A 33 6.76 18.26 -14.10
C PRO A 33 8.23 17.93 -13.76
N HIS A 34 8.95 18.82 -13.09
CA HIS A 34 10.33 18.61 -12.61
C HIS A 34 10.35 18.15 -11.14
N ILE A 35 9.79 16.97 -10.87
CA ILE A 35 9.89 16.37 -9.54
C ILE A 35 11.31 15.82 -9.35
N ASN A 36 12.20 16.66 -8.84
CA ASN A 36 13.54 16.29 -8.40
C ASN A 36 13.47 15.17 -7.35
N PHE A 37 14.53 14.36 -7.25
CA PHE A 37 14.60 13.25 -6.30
C PHE A 37 14.24 13.67 -4.87
N PHE A 38 14.81 14.80 -4.39
CA PHE A 38 14.51 15.36 -3.07
C PHE A 38 13.05 15.78 -2.91
N SER A 39 12.45 16.40 -3.93
CA SER A 39 11.04 16.77 -3.90
C SER A 39 10.14 15.54 -3.75
N ARG A 40 10.49 14.43 -4.40
CA ARG A 40 9.78 13.15 -4.25
C ARG A 40 10.00 12.52 -2.87
N LEU A 41 11.24 12.53 -2.38
CA LEU A 41 11.61 11.92 -1.11
C LEU A 41 10.91 12.59 0.08
N PHE A 42 10.86 13.92 0.08
CA PHE A 42 10.24 14.72 1.15
C PHE A 42 8.78 15.12 0.86
N VAL A 43 8.19 14.61 -0.23
CA VAL A 43 6.81 14.91 -0.64
C VAL A 43 6.55 16.42 -0.83
N LEU A 44 7.61 17.20 -1.10
CA LEU A 44 7.52 18.66 -1.27
C LEU A 44 6.72 19.06 -2.50
N TRP A 45 6.59 18.16 -3.47
CA TRP A 45 5.72 18.36 -4.64
C TRP A 45 4.25 18.59 -4.24
N LEU A 46 3.82 18.12 -3.07
CA LEU A 46 2.45 18.31 -2.57
C LEU A 46 2.25 19.67 -1.89
N SER A 47 3.32 20.35 -1.49
CA SER A 47 3.28 21.61 -0.73
C SER A 47 2.46 22.72 -1.42
N PRO A 48 2.53 22.95 -2.75
CA PRO A 48 1.70 23.97 -3.41
C PRO A 48 0.20 23.69 -3.27
N LEU A 49 -0.21 22.43 -3.41
CA LEU A 49 -1.60 22.01 -3.26
C LEU A 49 -2.09 22.21 -1.82
N LEU A 50 -1.30 21.80 -0.83
CA LEU A 50 -1.63 21.99 0.59
C LEU A 50 -1.73 23.47 0.96
N THR A 51 -0.81 24.29 0.45
CA THR A 51 -0.83 25.73 0.67
C THR A 51 -2.08 26.37 0.06
N LYS A 52 -2.49 25.93 -1.14
CA LYS A 52 -3.74 26.38 -1.76
C LYS A 52 -4.97 25.93 -0.97
N ALA A 53 -5.01 24.67 -0.53
CA ALA A 53 -6.08 24.10 0.28
C ALA A 53 -6.26 24.83 1.63
N TYR A 54 -5.15 25.28 2.23
CA TYR A 54 -5.19 26.06 3.47
C TYR A 54 -5.79 27.45 3.26
N ARG A 55 -5.54 28.08 2.11
CA ARG A 55 -5.99 29.45 1.82
C ARG A 55 -7.40 29.50 1.21
N THR A 56 -7.80 28.48 0.47
CA THR A 56 -9.01 28.47 -0.35
C THR A 56 -9.55 27.04 -0.49
N ASN A 57 -10.85 26.90 -0.74
CA ASN A 57 -11.45 25.60 -1.05
C ASN A 57 -10.89 25.06 -2.37
N LEU A 58 -10.43 23.80 -2.34
CA LEU A 58 -9.95 23.11 -3.54
C LEU A 58 -11.12 22.79 -4.49
N VAL A 59 -10.92 23.07 -5.77
CA VAL A 59 -11.84 22.69 -6.85
C VAL A 59 -11.23 21.54 -7.66
N TYR A 60 -12.05 20.77 -8.38
CA TYR A 60 -11.59 19.64 -9.19
C TYR A 60 -10.47 20.01 -10.18
N ASP A 61 -10.57 21.20 -10.80
CA ASP A 61 -9.60 21.69 -11.80
C ASP A 61 -8.22 22.01 -11.21
N ASP A 62 -8.10 22.09 -9.88
CA ASP A 62 -6.82 22.30 -9.19
C ASP A 62 -6.00 21.01 -9.11
N LEU A 63 -6.64 19.85 -9.28
CA LEU A 63 -5.99 18.56 -9.17
C LEU A 63 -5.26 18.23 -10.47
N THR A 64 -4.03 17.73 -10.35
CA THR A 64 -3.31 17.31 -11.55
C THR A 64 -3.84 16.00 -12.09
N PRO A 65 -3.88 15.85 -13.42
CA PRO A 65 -4.30 14.61 -14.04
C PRO A 65 -3.35 13.46 -13.66
N ILE A 66 -3.93 12.28 -13.50
CA ILE A 66 -3.20 11.05 -13.22
C ILE A 66 -2.21 10.75 -14.37
N ARG A 67 -0.99 10.30 -14.01
CA ARG A 67 0.03 9.85 -14.96
C ARG A 67 -0.54 8.84 -15.94
N GLN A 68 -0.18 8.94 -17.22
CA GLN A 68 -0.74 8.09 -18.28
C GLN A 68 -0.66 6.58 -17.96
N ASN A 69 0.47 6.09 -17.44
CA ASN A 69 0.66 4.68 -17.10
C ASN A 69 -0.29 4.17 -15.99
N HIS A 70 -0.82 5.07 -15.17
CA HIS A 70 -1.74 4.76 -14.07
C HIS A 70 -3.21 4.96 -14.45
N ARG A 71 -3.51 5.35 -15.70
CA ARG A 71 -4.89 5.43 -16.19
C ARG A 71 -5.46 4.03 -16.39
N SER A 72 -6.75 3.89 -16.08
CA SER A 72 -7.45 2.60 -16.14
C SER A 72 -7.37 1.91 -17.51
N LEU A 73 -7.36 2.67 -18.60
CA LEU A 73 -7.23 2.14 -19.96
C LEU A 73 -5.91 1.39 -20.18
N ASN A 74 -4.82 1.91 -19.62
CA ASN A 74 -3.51 1.30 -19.73
C ASN A 74 -3.37 0.10 -18.80
N LEU A 75 -3.97 0.15 -17.60
CA LEU A 75 -4.04 -1.00 -16.69
C LEU A 75 -4.79 -2.18 -17.33
N LEU A 76 -5.87 -1.91 -18.05
CA LEU A 76 -6.67 -2.92 -18.72
C LEU A 76 -5.96 -3.59 -19.92
N LYS A 77 -4.98 -2.93 -20.54
CA LYS A 77 -4.31 -3.42 -21.76
C LYS A 77 -3.66 -4.80 -21.55
N ASN A 78 -3.11 -5.02 -20.36
CA ASN A 78 -2.42 -6.27 -19.99
C ASN A 78 -3.24 -7.12 -19.02
N TRP A 79 -4.50 -6.78 -18.77
CA TRP A 79 -5.38 -7.49 -17.84
C TRP A 79 -6.23 -8.52 -18.58
N LYS A 80 -6.03 -9.81 -18.27
CA LYS A 80 -6.80 -10.92 -18.83
C LYS A 80 -7.56 -11.65 -17.72
N ILE A 81 -8.88 -11.45 -17.69
CA ILE A 81 -9.80 -12.04 -16.69
C ILE A 81 -9.97 -13.56 -16.87
N GLY A 82 -9.53 -14.13 -18.00
CA GLY A 82 -9.94 -15.47 -18.43
C GLY A 82 -8.91 -16.60 -18.26
N GLN A 83 -7.79 -16.41 -17.57
CA GLN A 83 -6.74 -17.46 -17.47
C GLN A 83 -6.53 -18.08 -16.09
N ALA A 84 -7.01 -17.48 -14.99
CA ALA A 84 -6.79 -18.06 -13.66
C ALA A 84 -8.10 -18.32 -12.92
N VAL A 85 -8.10 -19.41 -12.14
CA VAL A 85 -9.22 -19.87 -11.30
C VAL A 85 -9.50 -18.90 -10.14
N ASN A 86 -8.56 -18.01 -9.79
CA ASN A 86 -8.67 -17.07 -8.66
C ASN A 86 -8.24 -15.63 -9.04
N ILE A 87 -9.10 -14.66 -8.72
CA ILE A 87 -8.87 -13.21 -8.97
C ILE A 87 -7.67 -12.70 -8.15
N GLY A 88 -7.51 -13.15 -6.91
CA GLY A 88 -6.41 -12.72 -6.05
C GLY A 88 -5.03 -13.08 -6.63
N VAL A 89 -4.89 -14.30 -7.15
CA VAL A 89 -3.66 -14.75 -7.83
C VAL A 89 -3.42 -13.96 -9.12
N SER A 90 -4.48 -13.65 -9.88
CA SER A 90 -4.38 -12.84 -11.10
C SER A 90 -3.87 -11.43 -10.80
N LEU A 91 -4.41 -10.80 -9.75
CA LEU A 91 -3.98 -9.48 -9.31
C LEU A 91 -2.52 -9.51 -8.85
N LEU A 92 -2.14 -10.50 -8.05
CA LEU A 92 -0.78 -10.65 -7.57
C LEU A 92 0.22 -10.81 -8.73
N LEU A 93 -0.09 -11.65 -9.72
CA LEU A 93 0.74 -11.84 -10.91
C LEU A 93 0.82 -10.57 -11.77
N HIS A 94 -0.28 -9.84 -11.92
CA HIS A 94 -0.31 -8.59 -12.69
C HIS A 94 0.55 -7.49 -12.05
N PHE A 95 0.52 -7.39 -10.72
CA PHE A 95 1.29 -6.40 -9.95
C PHE A 95 2.61 -6.95 -9.39
N TRP A 96 3.07 -8.13 -9.83
CA TRP A 96 4.21 -8.85 -9.24
C TRP A 96 5.49 -8.01 -9.13
N TRP A 97 5.81 -7.24 -10.17
CA TRP A 97 7.00 -6.38 -10.14
C TRP A 97 6.90 -5.22 -9.15
N SER A 98 5.69 -4.70 -8.93
CA SER A 98 5.45 -3.67 -7.92
C SER A 98 5.53 -4.28 -6.52
N PHE A 99 4.93 -5.47 -6.36
CA PHE A 99 5.02 -6.28 -5.14
C PHE A 99 6.48 -6.55 -4.75
N LEU A 100 7.29 -7.01 -5.71
CA LEU A 100 8.71 -7.33 -5.47
C LEU A 100 9.54 -6.10 -5.08
N LYS A 101 9.28 -4.94 -5.70
CA LYS A 101 9.95 -3.69 -5.32
C LYS A 101 9.59 -3.25 -3.90
N ALA A 102 8.30 -3.34 -3.54
CA ALA A 102 7.84 -3.05 -2.19
C ALA A 102 8.43 -4.04 -1.17
N PHE A 103 8.56 -5.32 -1.54
CA PHE A 103 9.17 -6.38 -0.74
C PHE A 103 10.64 -6.08 -0.44
N VAL A 104 11.45 -5.84 -1.47
CA VAL A 104 12.89 -5.54 -1.30
C VAL A 104 13.09 -4.27 -0.48
N THR A 105 12.32 -3.22 -0.75
CA THR A 105 12.38 -1.95 0.00
C THR A 105 12.11 -2.18 1.50
N ARG A 106 11.10 -2.99 1.82
CA ARG A 106 10.77 -3.33 3.21
C ARG A 106 11.83 -4.22 3.85
N LEU A 107 12.37 -5.19 3.12
CA LEU A 107 13.42 -6.07 3.62
C LEU A 107 14.66 -5.27 4.05
N ILE A 108 15.09 -4.29 3.25
CA ILE A 108 16.21 -3.40 3.60
C ILE A 108 15.88 -2.58 4.85
N ALA A 109 14.65 -2.07 4.97
CA ALA A 109 14.22 -1.34 6.16
C ALA A 109 14.26 -2.21 7.43
N ILE A 110 13.85 -3.48 7.34
CA ILE A 110 13.93 -4.46 8.44
C ILE A 110 15.38 -4.71 8.84
N LEU A 111 16.29 -4.88 7.88
CA LEU A 111 17.71 -5.04 8.17
C LEU A 111 18.31 -3.81 8.87
N LEU A 112 17.97 -2.59 8.44
CA LEU A 112 18.39 -1.37 9.14
C LEU A 112 17.75 -1.20 10.52
N ALA A 113 16.56 -1.76 10.75
CA ALA A 113 15.94 -1.78 12.06
C ALA A 113 16.77 -2.60 13.06
N PHE A 114 17.45 -3.66 12.60
CA PHE A 114 18.34 -4.48 13.41
C PHE A 114 19.62 -3.75 13.85
N LEU A 115 20.17 -2.87 13.00
CA LEU A 115 21.38 -2.13 13.32
C LEU A 115 21.15 -1.13 14.47
N ASN A 116 19.94 -0.58 14.62
CA ASN A 116 19.64 0.44 15.61
C ASN A 116 19.92 0.02 17.07
N PRO A 117 19.39 -1.09 17.62
CA PRO A 117 19.68 -1.49 18.99
C PRO A 117 21.15 -1.85 19.21
N ILE A 118 21.85 -2.41 18.21
CA ILE A 118 23.28 -2.74 18.30
C ILE A 118 24.11 -1.45 18.42
N LEU A 119 23.87 -0.48 17.54
CA LEU A 119 24.54 0.82 17.58
C LEU A 119 24.23 1.57 18.88
N LEU A 120 22.99 1.47 19.36
CA LEU A 120 22.59 2.06 20.63
C LEU A 120 23.31 1.41 21.82
N SER A 121 23.46 0.08 21.84
CA SER A 121 24.22 -0.62 22.88
C SER A 121 25.67 -0.14 22.92
N PHE A 122 26.34 -0.07 21.77
CA PHE A 122 27.72 0.44 21.72
C PHE A 122 27.83 1.90 22.12
N LEU A 123 26.80 2.72 21.82
CA LEU A 123 26.77 4.11 22.26
C LEU A 123 26.63 4.22 23.79
N ILE A 124 25.81 3.38 24.40
CA ILE A 124 25.63 3.32 25.87
C ILE A 124 26.92 2.86 26.54
N ASP A 125 27.58 1.82 26.01
CA ASP A 125 28.85 1.30 26.55
C ASP A 125 29.96 2.36 26.46
N SER A 126 30.04 3.07 25.33
CA SER A 126 30.99 4.16 25.09
C SER A 126 30.71 5.40 25.96
N ALA A 127 29.50 5.53 26.51
CA ALA A 127 29.13 6.61 27.43
C ALA A 127 29.41 6.25 28.90
N SER A 128 29.48 4.95 29.22
CA SER A 128 29.75 4.44 30.57
C SER A 128 31.25 4.22 30.83
N THR A 129 32.07 4.25 29.77
CA THR A 129 33.53 4.13 29.82
C THR A 129 34.16 5.49 29.55
N GLU A 130 35.39 5.75 30.01
CA GLU A 130 36.19 6.92 29.57
C GLU A 130 36.70 6.76 28.11
N ASP A 131 35.81 6.36 27.21
CA ASP A 131 36.10 6.20 25.79
C ASP A 131 36.26 7.59 25.12
N PRO A 132 37.05 7.70 24.03
CA PRO A 132 37.23 8.96 23.34
C PRO A 132 35.90 9.54 22.85
N PHE A 133 35.63 10.81 23.15
CA PHE A 133 34.43 11.55 22.69
C PHE A 133 34.14 11.38 21.19
N ALA A 134 35.20 11.27 20.37
CA ALA A 134 35.10 11.02 18.94
C ALA A 134 34.36 9.71 18.59
N ARG A 135 34.54 8.64 19.37
CA ARG A 135 33.87 7.34 19.16
C ARG A 135 32.35 7.47 19.38
N SER A 136 31.96 8.05 20.52
CA SER A 136 30.55 8.29 20.85
C SER A 136 29.86 9.19 19.83
N LEU A 137 30.56 10.24 19.36
CA LEU A 137 30.03 11.13 18.33
C LEU A 137 29.80 10.41 16.99
N VAL A 138 30.75 9.58 16.54
CA VAL A 138 30.61 8.78 15.31
C VAL A 138 29.43 7.80 15.43
N LEU A 139 29.30 7.11 16.56
CA LEU A 139 28.19 6.20 16.82
C LEU A 139 26.83 6.92 16.81
N ALA A 140 26.74 8.10 17.43
CA ALA A 140 25.52 8.91 17.44
C ALA A 140 25.12 9.39 16.03
N ILE A 141 26.09 9.87 15.24
CA ILE A 141 25.86 10.28 13.85
C ILE A 141 25.40 9.08 13.00
N LEU A 142 26.06 7.93 13.15
CA LEU A 142 25.71 6.71 12.43
C LEU A 142 24.29 6.24 12.79
N LEU A 143 23.95 6.23 14.08
CA LEU A 143 22.61 5.88 14.57
C LEU A 143 21.54 6.81 13.97
N PHE A 144 21.81 8.12 13.92
CA PHE A 144 20.92 9.10 13.30
C PHE A 144 20.67 8.76 11.82
N PHE A 145 21.72 8.60 11.02
CA PHE A 145 21.56 8.31 9.59
C PHE A 145 20.88 6.96 9.32
N VAL A 146 21.24 5.91 10.06
CA VAL A 146 20.58 4.59 9.95
C VAL A 146 19.09 4.71 10.26
N SER A 147 18.73 5.45 11.32
CA SER A 147 17.33 5.72 11.66
C SER A 147 16.59 6.51 10.58
N GLN A 148 17.21 7.54 10.00
CA GLN A 148 16.59 8.34 8.94
C GLN A 148 16.39 7.52 7.65
N ILE A 149 17.41 6.78 7.20
CA ILE A 149 17.31 5.93 6.01
C ILE A 149 16.20 4.88 6.19
N LYS A 150 16.14 4.24 7.36
CA LYS A 150 15.04 3.32 7.69
C LYS A 150 13.68 3.99 7.57
N SER A 151 13.53 5.20 8.10
CA SER A 151 12.28 5.98 8.04
C SER A 151 11.87 6.26 6.58
N PHE A 152 12.82 6.70 5.75
CA PHE A 152 12.56 6.95 4.32
C PHE A 152 12.15 5.67 3.56
N LEU A 153 12.81 4.54 3.83
CA LEU A 153 12.43 3.26 3.21
C LEU A 153 11.03 2.82 3.62
N ASN A 154 10.67 3.02 4.89
CA ASN A 154 9.33 2.72 5.38
C ASN A 154 8.26 3.59 4.70
N ALA A 155 8.52 4.90 4.59
CA ALA A 155 7.64 5.82 3.87
C ALA A 155 7.51 5.45 2.38
N ALA A 156 8.62 5.09 1.73
CA ALA A 156 8.63 4.63 0.35
C ALA A 156 7.82 3.34 0.17
N HIS A 157 7.97 2.37 1.07
CA HIS A 157 7.18 1.13 1.08
C HIS A 157 5.67 1.43 1.21
N ASN A 158 5.27 2.24 2.19
CA ASN A 158 3.86 2.61 2.39
C ASN A 158 3.28 3.32 1.16
N TYR A 159 4.06 4.22 0.53
CA TYR A 159 3.66 4.88 -0.71
C TYR A 159 3.46 3.88 -1.86
N MET A 160 4.36 2.91 -2.02
CA MET A 160 4.23 1.88 -3.06
C MET A 160 2.99 1.01 -2.86
N VAL A 161 2.78 0.49 -1.65
CA VAL A 161 1.64 -0.35 -1.31
C VAL A 161 0.31 0.41 -1.46
N GLY A 162 0.25 1.65 -0.96
CA GLY A 162 -0.95 2.50 -1.09
C GLY A 162 -1.26 2.84 -2.55
N LYS A 163 -0.24 3.16 -3.35
CA LYS A 163 -0.40 3.36 -4.80
C LYS A 163 -0.98 2.11 -5.46
N ASP A 164 -0.45 0.93 -5.14
CA ASP A 164 -0.91 -0.32 -5.75
C ASP A 164 -2.35 -0.66 -5.37
N ALA A 165 -2.74 -0.41 -4.12
CA ALA A 165 -4.14 -0.56 -3.68
C ALA A 165 -5.09 0.30 -4.54
N VAL A 166 -4.78 1.58 -4.74
CA VAL A 166 -5.59 2.47 -5.58
C VAL A 166 -5.66 1.99 -7.03
N LEU A 167 -4.54 1.53 -7.59
CA LEU A 167 -4.50 1.00 -8.97
C LEU A 167 -5.32 -0.29 -9.11
N ILE A 168 -5.29 -1.18 -8.10
CA ILE A 168 -6.08 -2.40 -8.06
C ILE A 168 -7.57 -2.08 -8.00
N SER A 169 -7.99 -1.18 -7.09
CA SER A 169 -9.40 -0.74 -7.02
C SER A 169 -9.86 -0.20 -8.37
N SER A 170 -9.08 0.70 -8.98
CA SER A 170 -9.39 1.28 -10.29
C SER A 170 -9.51 0.20 -11.38
N LEU A 171 -8.59 -0.76 -11.42
CA LEU A 171 -8.59 -1.86 -12.38
C LEU A 171 -9.84 -2.74 -12.21
N LEU A 172 -10.21 -3.09 -10.98
CA LEU A 172 -11.38 -3.90 -10.67
C LEU A 172 -12.67 -3.16 -11.00
N THR A 173 -12.81 -1.89 -10.60
CA THR A 173 -13.94 -1.04 -10.94
C THR A 173 -14.17 -0.99 -12.44
N ASN A 174 -13.12 -0.68 -13.22
CA ASN A 174 -13.23 -0.60 -14.67
C ASN A 174 -13.55 -1.95 -15.30
N THR A 175 -12.97 -3.03 -14.77
CA THR A 175 -13.25 -4.40 -15.21
C THR A 175 -14.72 -4.76 -15.03
N ILE A 176 -15.26 -4.54 -13.83
CA ILE A 176 -16.64 -4.87 -13.47
C ILE A 176 -17.61 -4.00 -14.28
N GLN A 177 -17.35 -2.70 -14.40
CA GLN A 177 -18.17 -1.79 -15.20
C GLN A 177 -18.20 -2.18 -16.69
N ARG A 178 -17.05 -2.57 -17.28
CA ARG A 178 -17.05 -3.04 -18.68
C ARG A 178 -17.81 -4.34 -18.85
N LYS A 179 -17.76 -5.25 -17.85
CA LYS A 179 -18.51 -6.49 -17.88
C LYS A 179 -20.01 -6.24 -17.70
N SER A 180 -20.41 -5.34 -16.81
CA SER A 180 -21.82 -5.03 -16.51
C SER A 180 -22.58 -4.46 -17.70
N LEU A 181 -21.89 -3.78 -18.62
CA LEU A 181 -22.45 -3.28 -19.89
C LEU A 181 -22.63 -4.35 -20.97
N ARG A 182 -22.11 -5.57 -20.76
CA ARG A 182 -22.06 -6.65 -21.75
C ARG A 182 -22.69 -7.97 -21.25
N ILE A 183 -23.36 -7.96 -20.11
CA ILE A 183 -24.03 -9.15 -19.60
C ILE A 183 -25.33 -9.42 -20.36
N SER A 184 -25.73 -10.69 -20.45
CA SER A 184 -26.99 -11.10 -21.07
C SER A 184 -28.19 -10.72 -20.18
N ASP A 185 -29.39 -10.70 -20.76
CA ASP A 185 -30.62 -10.38 -20.03
C ASP A 185 -30.90 -11.37 -18.88
N ALA A 186 -30.62 -12.67 -19.10
CA ALA A 186 -30.71 -13.67 -18.04
C ALA A 186 -29.76 -13.38 -16.86
N ALA A 187 -28.53 -12.95 -17.15
CA ALA A 187 -27.57 -12.56 -16.13
C ALA A 187 -27.91 -11.20 -15.49
N ARG A 188 -28.57 -10.30 -16.23
CA ARG A 188 -29.06 -9.00 -15.73
C ARG A 188 -30.09 -9.16 -14.61
N SER A 189 -30.95 -10.17 -14.71
CA SER A 189 -31.90 -10.54 -13.65
C SER A 189 -31.19 -10.96 -12.36
N GLN A 190 -30.10 -11.73 -12.47
CA GLN A 190 -29.30 -12.19 -11.32
C GLN A 190 -28.34 -11.13 -10.75
N TRP A 191 -27.96 -10.15 -11.59
CA TRP A 191 -27.07 -9.03 -11.25
C TRP A 191 -27.74 -7.68 -11.49
N PRO A 192 -28.68 -7.28 -10.59
CA PRO A 192 -29.30 -5.96 -10.61
C PRO A 192 -28.25 -4.86 -10.47
N SER A 193 -28.57 -3.66 -10.98
CA SER A 193 -27.68 -2.49 -10.93
C SER A 193 -27.20 -2.17 -9.51
N ALA A 194 -28.09 -2.26 -8.50
CA ALA A 194 -27.72 -2.02 -7.10
C ALA A 194 -26.64 -2.98 -6.60
N ARG A 195 -26.74 -4.27 -6.92
CA ARG A 195 -25.74 -5.29 -6.55
C ARG A 195 -24.39 -5.02 -7.20
N ILE A 196 -24.38 -4.56 -8.45
CA ILE A 196 -23.14 -4.23 -9.17
C ILE A 196 -22.52 -2.95 -8.62
N THR A 197 -23.31 -1.94 -8.29
CA THR A 197 -22.80 -0.72 -7.65
C THR A 197 -22.19 -1.05 -6.30
N ASN A 198 -22.81 -1.92 -5.49
CA ASN A 198 -22.22 -2.40 -4.24
C ASN A 198 -20.90 -3.16 -4.47
N LEU A 199 -20.87 -4.06 -5.46
CA LEU A 199 -19.66 -4.79 -5.84
C LEU A 199 -18.53 -3.84 -6.25
N VAL A 200 -18.84 -2.78 -6.99
CA VAL A 200 -17.86 -1.77 -7.40
C VAL A 200 -17.41 -0.91 -6.23
N ALA A 201 -18.33 -0.45 -5.37
CA ALA A 201 -18.02 0.51 -4.32
C ALA A 201 -17.35 -0.15 -3.11
N VAL A 202 -17.87 -1.28 -2.64
CA VAL A 202 -17.44 -1.91 -1.38
C VAL A 202 -16.44 -3.03 -1.63
N ASP A 203 -16.79 -3.99 -2.49
CA ASP A 203 -15.97 -5.20 -2.63
C ASP A 203 -14.62 -4.92 -3.33
N THR A 204 -14.57 -4.01 -4.31
CA THR A 204 -13.28 -3.67 -4.95
C THR A 204 -12.31 -3.01 -3.99
N GLU A 205 -12.80 -2.11 -3.14
CA GLU A 205 -12.01 -1.44 -2.11
C GLU A 205 -11.55 -2.45 -1.05
N ALA A 206 -12.46 -3.32 -0.60
CA ALA A 206 -12.12 -4.39 0.35
C ALA A 206 -11.03 -5.32 -0.20
N ILE A 207 -11.09 -5.72 -1.48
CA ILE A 207 -10.08 -6.56 -2.13
C ILE A 207 -8.72 -5.83 -2.23
N ALA A 208 -8.74 -4.56 -2.65
CA ALA A 208 -7.51 -3.76 -2.75
C ALA A 208 -6.83 -3.59 -1.38
N ASN A 209 -7.62 -3.28 -0.35
CA ASN A 209 -7.15 -3.18 1.03
C ASN A 209 -6.65 -4.53 1.54
N ALA A 210 -7.33 -5.64 1.24
CA ALA A 210 -6.87 -6.98 1.64
C ALA A 210 -5.50 -7.32 1.05
N LEU A 211 -5.23 -6.94 -0.20
CA LEU A 211 -3.91 -7.13 -0.83
C LEU A 211 -2.83 -6.22 -0.20
N ALA A 212 -3.18 -4.98 0.14
CA ALA A 212 -2.29 -4.09 0.90
C ALA A 212 -1.97 -4.66 2.29
N PHE A 213 -2.97 -5.18 3.01
CA PHE A 213 -2.79 -5.86 4.29
C PHE A 213 -1.94 -7.11 4.16
N ALA A 214 -2.13 -7.90 3.09
CA ALA A 214 -1.29 -9.06 2.81
C ALA A 214 0.19 -8.67 2.67
N HIS A 215 0.46 -7.51 2.08
CA HIS A 215 1.81 -6.96 1.99
C HIS A 215 2.41 -6.58 3.35
N HIS A 216 1.60 -6.00 4.25
CA HIS A 216 2.07 -5.65 5.58
C HIS A 216 2.22 -6.88 6.48
N SER A 217 1.37 -7.89 6.32
CA SER A 217 1.34 -9.04 7.22
C SER A 217 2.56 -9.95 7.10
N TRP A 218 3.10 -10.18 5.90
CA TRP A 218 4.37 -10.92 5.79
C TRP A 218 5.54 -10.12 6.38
N ALA A 219 5.53 -8.79 6.24
CA ALA A 219 6.57 -7.93 6.80
C ALA A 219 6.55 -7.95 8.34
N ILE A 220 5.34 -7.87 8.92
CA ILE A 220 5.13 -8.02 10.37
C ILE A 220 5.54 -9.43 10.83
N ALA A 221 5.16 -10.46 10.08
CA ALA A 221 5.56 -11.83 10.38
C ALA A 221 7.09 -11.97 10.38
N LEU A 222 7.78 -11.39 9.40
CA LEU A 222 9.24 -11.37 9.39
C LEU A 222 9.84 -10.54 10.52
N GLU A 223 9.22 -9.43 10.94
CA GLU A 223 9.70 -8.62 12.07
C GLU A 223 9.55 -9.32 13.42
N ILE A 224 8.41 -9.99 13.64
CA ILE A 224 8.15 -10.76 14.86
C ILE A 224 8.98 -12.05 14.89
N LEU A 225 9.07 -12.75 13.75
CA LEU A 225 9.90 -13.95 13.59
C LEU A 225 11.40 -13.61 13.61
N HIS A 226 11.76 -12.36 13.31
CA HIS A 226 13.15 -11.92 13.26
C HIS A 226 13.86 -12.11 14.59
N LEU A 227 15.16 -12.34 14.49
CA LEU A 227 16.11 -12.43 15.59
C LEU A 227 16.05 -11.26 16.58
N GLN A 228 15.43 -10.13 16.21
CA GLN A 228 15.33 -8.92 17.04
C GLN A 228 14.39 -9.09 18.24
N ALA A 229 13.23 -9.73 18.08
CA ALA A 229 12.36 -10.05 19.21
C ALA A 229 13.05 -11.03 20.17
N ILE A 230 13.72 -12.03 19.60
CA ILE A 230 14.51 -13.03 20.36
C ILE A 230 15.67 -12.34 21.08
N LEU A 231 16.44 -11.47 20.42
CA LEU A 231 17.54 -10.71 21.01
C LEU A 231 17.07 -9.76 22.09
N VAL A 232 15.93 -9.07 21.91
CA VAL A 232 15.36 -8.23 22.96
C VAL A 232 14.94 -9.10 24.15
N ILE A 233 14.26 -10.22 23.93
CA ILE A 233 13.89 -11.14 25.01
C ILE A 233 15.12 -11.68 25.72
N ILE A 234 16.18 -12.07 25.00
CA ILE A 234 17.44 -12.53 25.57
C ILE A 234 18.12 -11.41 26.35
N PHE A 235 18.23 -10.21 25.79
CA PHE A 235 18.88 -9.07 26.44
C PHE A 235 18.15 -8.65 27.71
N VAL A 236 16.82 -8.58 27.66
CA VAL A 236 15.99 -8.28 28.83
C VAL A 236 16.07 -9.43 29.85
N TYR A 237 16.16 -10.70 29.40
CA TYR A 237 16.34 -11.84 30.30
C TYR A 237 17.70 -11.78 31.01
N VAL A 238 18.76 -11.41 30.31
CA VAL A 238 20.08 -11.19 30.91
C VAL A 238 20.06 -10.01 31.88
N ALA A 239 19.35 -8.93 31.56
CA ALA A 239 19.32 -7.72 32.39
C ALA A 239 18.43 -7.85 33.65
N ILE A 240 17.27 -8.52 33.55
CA ILE A 240 16.22 -8.52 34.59
C ILE A 240 15.92 -9.93 35.11
N GLY A 241 16.26 -10.98 34.37
CA GLY A 241 16.04 -12.38 34.75
C GLY A 241 14.62 -12.90 34.50
N ILE A 242 14.11 -13.71 35.42
CA ILE A 242 12.80 -14.40 35.35
C ILE A 242 11.58 -13.48 35.06
N PRO A 243 11.53 -12.19 35.49
CA PRO A 243 10.40 -11.30 35.19
C PRO A 243 10.03 -11.16 33.70
N VAL A 244 10.93 -11.47 32.78
CA VAL A 244 10.65 -11.53 31.33
C VAL A 244 9.56 -12.53 30.97
N LEU A 245 9.38 -13.60 31.76
CA LEU A 245 8.29 -14.55 31.55
C LEU A 245 6.92 -13.86 31.68
N GLY A 246 6.78 -12.87 32.57
CA GLY A 246 5.55 -12.08 32.72
C GLY A 246 5.24 -11.25 31.46
N LEU A 247 6.27 -10.71 30.80
CA LEU A 247 6.12 -10.01 29.53
C LEU A 247 5.67 -10.96 28.42
N ILE A 248 6.29 -12.15 28.33
CA ILE A 248 5.91 -13.17 27.33
C ILE A 248 4.47 -13.63 27.55
N ILE A 249 4.08 -13.92 28.79
CA ILE A 249 2.71 -14.32 29.13
C ILE A 249 1.73 -13.22 28.73
N THR A 250 2.05 -11.95 28.99
CA THR A 250 1.19 -10.82 28.63
C THR A 250 1.01 -10.71 27.11
N ILE A 251 2.08 -10.86 26.33
CA ILE A 251 2.02 -10.87 24.86
C ILE A 251 1.17 -12.06 24.37
N LEU A 252 1.37 -13.26 24.94
CA LEU A 252 0.60 -14.45 24.59
C LEU A 252 -0.88 -14.32 24.94
N CYS A 253 -1.23 -13.64 26.04
CA CYS A 253 -2.62 -13.32 26.40
C CYS A 253 -3.23 -12.25 25.48
N TYR A 254 -2.43 -11.34 24.93
CA TYR A 254 -2.92 -10.29 24.04
C TYR A 254 -3.45 -10.86 22.71
N ILE A 255 -2.86 -11.94 22.20
CA ILE A 255 -3.28 -12.61 20.96
C ILE A 255 -4.74 -13.12 21.03
N PRO A 256 -5.15 -13.97 22.01
CA PRO A 256 -6.52 -14.44 22.11
C PRO A 256 -7.49 -13.31 22.43
N ILE A 257 -7.10 -12.32 23.26
CA ILE A 257 -7.94 -11.15 23.53
C ILE A 257 -8.29 -10.41 22.24
N ASN A 258 -7.31 -10.14 21.37
CA ASN A 258 -7.56 -9.50 20.08
C ASN A 258 -8.41 -10.37 19.14
N PHE A 259 -8.22 -11.70 19.16
CA PHE A 259 -9.05 -12.62 18.39
C PHE A 259 -10.52 -12.57 18.83
N PHE A 260 -10.78 -12.65 20.14
CA PHE A 260 -12.13 -12.56 20.69
C PHE A 260 -12.74 -11.18 20.44
N ALA A 261 -11.99 -10.10 20.60
CA ALA A 261 -12.43 -8.74 20.28
C ALA A 261 -12.79 -8.61 18.79
N SER A 262 -11.98 -9.14 17.88
CA SER A 262 -12.29 -9.15 16.44
C SER A 262 -13.56 -9.93 16.11
N LYS A 263 -13.77 -11.09 16.76
CA LYS A 263 -15.01 -11.87 16.64
C LYS A 263 -16.21 -11.09 17.17
N PHE A 264 -16.06 -10.43 18.31
CA PHE A 264 -17.10 -9.59 18.91
C PHE A 264 -17.48 -8.43 18.00
N ILE A 265 -16.51 -7.70 17.44
CA ILE A 265 -16.77 -6.63 16.47
C ILE A 265 -17.53 -7.15 15.25
N LYS A 266 -17.14 -8.30 14.69
CA LYS A 266 -17.84 -8.91 13.54
C LYS A 266 -19.27 -9.33 13.88
N TYR A 267 -19.49 -9.84 15.09
CA TYR A 267 -20.83 -10.18 15.57
C TYR A 267 -21.74 -8.95 15.63
N PHE A 268 -21.25 -7.83 16.19
CA PHE A 268 -22.00 -6.57 16.22
C PHE A 268 -22.25 -5.99 14.82
N GLN A 269 -21.27 -6.06 13.91
CA GLN A 269 -21.47 -5.63 12.53
C GLN A 269 -22.57 -6.43 11.83
N ALA A 270 -22.67 -7.75 12.09
CA ALA A 270 -23.74 -8.57 11.54
C ALA A 270 -25.12 -8.25 12.17
N LEU A 271 -25.15 -7.82 13.43
CA LEU A 271 -26.38 -7.47 14.15
C LEU A 271 -26.94 -6.10 13.72
N CYS A 272 -26.07 -5.12 13.46
CA CYS A 272 -26.46 -3.75 13.10
C CYS A 272 -26.75 -3.54 11.59
N HIS A 273 -26.52 -4.54 10.74
CA HIS A 273 -26.86 -4.50 9.31
C HIS A 273 -28.28 -5.04 8.99
N PHE A 274 -29.17 -5.08 9.99
CA PHE A 274 -30.63 -5.26 9.84
C PHE A 274 -31.39 -4.01 10.27
#